data_AF-A0A1K0JJS8-F1
#
_entry.id   AF-A0A1K0JJS8-F1
#
_cell.length_a   1.000
_cell.length_b   1.000
_cell.length_c   1.000
_cell.angle_alpha   90.00
_cell.angle_beta   90.00
_cell.angle_gamma   90.00
#
_symmetry.space_group_name_H-M   'P 1'
#
loop_
_entity.id
_entity.type
_entity.pdbx_description
1 polymer ?
#
loop_
_entity_poly.entity_id
_entity_poly.type
_entity_poly.pdbx_seq_one_letter_code
_entity_poly.pdbx_strand_id
1 'polypeptide(L)'
;MERAQTPQLLARLSELGVRCHLVSGDHADAVHWWASHFGIDCVAGAVTPEGKRDYVARLQQGGAVVFAVGDGINDAPVLARAQVSIAIGSGAPLAQAGADAVLTHGGVAEIATALAVSRRTRRGGRQNLGWAFFYNVVAIPLAATGLVTAWMAGIGMSLSSLLVVANAWRLLRAGKPRHKGV
;
A
#
# COMPACT_ATOMS: atom_id res chain seq x y z
N MET A 1 -24.11 3.00 -0.78
CA MET A 1 -24.14 4.45 -1.13
C MET A 1 -22.86 4.79 -1.86
N GLU A 2 -22.96 5.48 -2.99
CA GLU A 2 -21.79 5.99 -3.72
C GLU A 2 -21.09 7.09 -2.94
N ARG A 3 -19.76 7.10 -3.00
CA ARG A 3 -18.94 8.22 -2.50
C ARG A 3 -18.42 9.00 -3.69
N ALA A 4 -18.55 10.34 -3.65
CA ALA A 4 -18.19 11.24 -4.75
C ALA A 4 -16.75 11.07 -5.31
N GLN A 5 -15.83 10.55 -4.50
CA GLN A 5 -14.43 10.35 -4.87
C GLN A 5 -14.13 8.96 -5.47
N THR A 6 -15.11 8.08 -5.60
CA THR A 6 -14.92 6.69 -6.08
C THR A 6 -14.37 6.64 -7.51
N PRO A 7 -14.88 7.41 -8.49
CA PRO A 7 -14.31 7.41 -9.85
C PRO A 7 -12.84 7.86 -9.88
N GLN A 8 -12.51 8.87 -9.08
CA GLN A 8 -11.14 9.41 -8.98
C GLN A 8 -10.18 8.36 -8.38
N LEU A 9 -10.63 7.63 -7.34
CA LEU A 9 -9.86 6.54 -6.76
C LEU A 9 -9.57 5.45 -7.81
N LEU A 10 -10.59 4.99 -8.53
CA LEU A 10 -10.45 3.90 -9.50
C LEU A 10 -9.52 4.29 -10.66
N ALA A 11 -9.65 5.52 -11.18
CA ALA A 11 -8.73 6.05 -12.18
C ALA A 11 -7.28 6.03 -11.69
N ARG A 12 -7.02 6.50 -10.45
CA ARG A 12 -5.68 6.48 -9.86
C ARG A 12 -5.14 5.08 -9.60
N LEU A 13 -5.98 4.14 -9.19
CA LEU A 13 -5.58 2.75 -9.00
C LEU A 13 -5.22 2.10 -10.34
N SER A 14 -5.97 2.40 -11.40
CA SER A 14 -5.65 1.98 -12.77
C SER A 14 -4.31 2.55 -13.26
N GLU A 15 -4.05 3.85 -13.04
CA GLU A 15 -2.74 4.48 -13.32
C GLU A 15 -1.58 3.79 -12.58
N LEU A 16 -1.84 3.26 -11.39
CA LEU A 16 -0.88 2.50 -10.59
C LEU A 16 -0.79 1.01 -11.02
N GLY A 17 -1.51 0.59 -12.05
CA GLY A 17 -1.55 -0.79 -12.54
C GLY A 17 -2.19 -1.75 -11.53
N VAL A 18 -3.12 -1.28 -10.70
CA VAL A 18 -3.87 -2.09 -9.74
C VAL A 18 -5.16 -2.55 -10.40
N ARG A 19 -5.39 -3.87 -10.41
CA ARG A 19 -6.66 -4.45 -10.86
C ARG A 19 -7.68 -4.37 -9.73
N CYS A 20 -8.80 -3.71 -9.97
CA CYS A 20 -9.88 -3.57 -9.00
C CYS A 20 -10.86 -4.75 -9.11
N HIS A 21 -11.30 -5.26 -7.96
CA HIS A 21 -12.32 -6.29 -7.85
C HIS A 21 -13.44 -5.76 -6.93
N LEU A 22 -14.70 -5.87 -7.37
CA LEU A 22 -15.87 -5.52 -6.55
C LEU A 22 -16.53 -6.80 -6.03
N VAL A 23 -16.51 -7.00 -4.71
CA VAL A 23 -17.08 -8.18 -4.06
C VAL A 23 -18.05 -7.73 -2.98
N SER A 24 -19.33 -8.08 -3.10
CA SER A 24 -20.37 -7.71 -2.12
C SER A 24 -21.32 -8.88 -1.83
N GLY A 25 -21.94 -8.83 -0.64
CA GLY A 25 -23.05 -9.72 -0.26
C GLY A 25 -24.41 -9.25 -0.80
N ASP A 26 -24.47 -8.03 -1.36
CA ASP A 26 -25.69 -7.49 -1.96
C ASP A 26 -26.14 -8.30 -3.18
N HIS A 27 -27.39 -8.10 -3.60
CA HIS A 27 -27.96 -8.77 -4.77
C HIS A 27 -27.08 -8.61 -6.02
N ALA A 28 -26.90 -9.71 -6.76
CA ALA A 28 -25.98 -9.75 -7.89
C ALA A 28 -26.23 -8.62 -8.91
N ASP A 29 -27.48 -8.33 -9.25
CA ASP A 29 -27.84 -7.29 -10.22
C ASP A 29 -27.38 -5.90 -9.78
N ALA A 30 -27.55 -5.56 -8.50
CA ALA A 30 -27.11 -4.28 -7.96
C ALA A 30 -25.58 -4.14 -8.01
N VAL A 31 -24.86 -5.22 -7.68
CA VAL A 31 -23.39 -5.22 -7.69
C VAL A 31 -22.85 -5.12 -9.13
N HIS A 32 -23.45 -5.84 -10.08
CA HIS A 32 -23.08 -5.75 -11.50
C HIS A 32 -23.38 -4.37 -12.09
N TRP A 33 -24.49 -3.74 -11.68
CA TRP A 33 -24.80 -2.37 -12.06
C TRP A 33 -23.71 -1.40 -11.58
N TRP A 34 -23.30 -1.48 -10.31
CA TRP A 34 -22.21 -0.65 -9.78
C TRP A 34 -20.87 -0.92 -10.47
N ALA A 35 -20.54 -2.19 -10.72
CA ALA A 35 -19.34 -2.56 -11.45
C ALA A 35 -19.33 -1.95 -12.85
N SER A 36 -20.45 -2.00 -13.57
CA SER A 36 -20.60 -1.41 -14.90
C SER A 36 -20.51 0.12 -14.85
N HIS A 37 -21.15 0.75 -13.84
CA HIS A 37 -21.13 2.19 -13.64
C HIS A 37 -19.69 2.73 -13.43
N PHE A 38 -18.85 1.95 -12.75
CA PHE A 38 -17.47 2.33 -12.44
C PHE A 38 -16.40 1.70 -13.35
N GLY A 39 -16.78 0.88 -14.33
CA GLY A 39 -15.83 0.20 -15.23
C GLY A 39 -14.95 -0.84 -14.52
N ILE A 40 -15.50 -1.61 -13.58
CA ILE A 40 -14.81 -2.68 -12.87
C ILE A 40 -15.13 -4.02 -13.54
N ASP A 41 -14.15 -4.62 -14.21
CA ASP A 41 -14.35 -5.88 -14.96
C ASP A 41 -14.56 -7.09 -14.05
N CYS A 42 -13.96 -7.07 -12.85
CA CYS A 42 -13.97 -8.21 -11.94
C CYS A 42 -15.00 -8.00 -10.83
N VAL A 43 -16.14 -8.67 -10.92
CA VAL A 43 -17.27 -8.50 -10.00
C VAL A 43 -17.77 -9.83 -9.44
N ALA A 44 -18.21 -9.82 -8.18
CA ALA A 44 -18.93 -10.92 -7.54
C ALA A 44 -19.97 -10.36 -6.56
N GLY A 45 -21.25 -10.60 -6.85
CA GLY A 45 -22.38 -10.26 -5.97
C GLY A 45 -23.00 -11.49 -5.33
N ALA A 46 -23.90 -11.28 -4.36
CA ALA A 46 -24.54 -12.31 -3.55
C ALA A 46 -23.54 -13.25 -2.85
N VAL A 47 -22.38 -12.72 -2.43
CA VAL A 47 -21.29 -13.49 -1.84
C VAL A 47 -21.41 -13.51 -0.32
N THR A 48 -21.43 -14.71 0.27
CA THR A 48 -21.40 -14.88 1.73
C THR A 48 -20.07 -14.41 2.33
N PRO A 49 -19.99 -14.09 3.63
CA PRO A 49 -18.74 -13.72 4.28
C PRO A 49 -17.60 -14.74 4.06
N GLU A 50 -17.91 -16.04 4.12
CA GLU A 50 -16.98 -17.13 3.81
C GLU A 50 -16.57 -17.11 2.34
N GLY A 51 -17.54 -16.91 1.44
CA GLY A 51 -17.29 -16.80 0.01
C GLY A 51 -16.37 -15.63 -0.35
N LYS A 52 -16.46 -14.50 0.36
CA LYS A 52 -15.54 -13.37 0.15
C LYS A 52 -14.11 -13.73 0.57
N ARG A 53 -13.95 -14.46 1.68
CA ARG A 53 -12.65 -14.95 2.13
C ARG A 53 -12.05 -15.93 1.12
N ASP A 54 -12.86 -16.85 0.59
CA ASP A 54 -12.43 -17.84 -0.39
C ASP A 54 -12.09 -17.18 -1.74
N TYR A 55 -12.81 -16.10 -2.11
CA TYR A 55 -12.47 -15.27 -3.25
C TYR A 55 -11.07 -14.67 -3.13
N VAL A 56 -10.74 -14.09 -1.98
CA VAL A 56 -9.37 -13.59 -1.69
C VAL A 56 -8.36 -14.74 -1.76
N ALA A 57 -8.66 -15.89 -1.15
CA ALA A 57 -7.77 -17.04 -1.17
C ALA A 57 -7.46 -17.52 -2.60
N ARG A 58 -8.46 -17.53 -3.50
CA ARG A 58 -8.27 -17.88 -4.91
C ARG A 58 -7.37 -16.88 -5.63
N LEU A 59 -7.54 -15.58 -5.39
CA LEU A 59 -6.64 -14.56 -5.96
C LEU A 59 -5.19 -14.78 -5.52
N GLN A 60 -5.01 -15.06 -4.22
CA GLN A 60 -3.69 -15.33 -3.65
C GLN A 60 -3.05 -16.61 -4.21
N GLN A 61 -3.83 -17.67 -4.41
CA GLN A 61 -3.37 -18.90 -5.08
C GLN A 61 -2.93 -18.64 -6.52
N GLY A 62 -3.56 -17.69 -7.20
CA GLY A 62 -3.14 -17.20 -8.52
C GLY A 62 -1.90 -16.30 -8.50
N GLY A 63 -1.25 -16.11 -7.34
CA GLY A 63 -0.07 -15.27 -7.18
C GLY A 63 -0.36 -13.78 -6.99
N ALA A 64 -1.64 -13.38 -6.88
CA ALA A 64 -1.98 -11.98 -6.64
C ALA A 64 -1.66 -11.57 -5.19
N VAL A 65 -1.11 -10.36 -5.04
CA VAL A 65 -1.05 -9.67 -3.75
C VAL A 65 -2.35 -8.89 -3.58
N VAL A 66 -3.15 -9.25 -2.59
CA VAL A 66 -4.47 -8.69 -2.35
C VAL A 66 -4.38 -7.55 -1.35
N PHE A 67 -4.89 -6.40 -1.78
CA PHE A 67 -5.12 -5.23 -0.97
C PHE A 67 -6.63 -5.08 -0.79
N ALA A 68 -7.12 -5.29 0.44
CA ALA A 68 -8.55 -5.25 0.75
C ALA A 68 -8.97 -3.92 1.38
N VAL A 69 -10.16 -3.46 1.02
CA VAL A 69 -10.76 -2.25 1.55
C VAL A 69 -12.21 -2.55 1.91
N GLY A 70 -12.63 -2.22 3.14
CA GLY A 70 -13.98 -2.53 3.63
C GLY A 70 -14.43 -1.63 4.78
N ASP A 71 -15.70 -1.74 5.14
CA ASP A 71 -16.30 -1.01 6.28
C ASP A 71 -16.27 -1.82 7.59
N GLY A 72 -15.95 -3.10 7.48
CA GLY A 72 -15.24 -3.83 8.51
C GLY A 72 -16.05 -4.85 9.32
N ILE A 73 -17.38 -4.71 9.46
CA ILE A 73 -18.18 -5.74 10.16
C ILE A 73 -18.36 -6.96 9.25
N ASN A 74 -18.91 -6.73 8.06
CA ASN A 74 -19.20 -7.78 7.09
C ASN A 74 -17.96 -8.21 6.29
N ASP A 75 -16.89 -7.42 6.37
CA ASP A 75 -15.65 -7.61 5.62
C ASP A 75 -14.48 -8.05 6.51
N ALA A 76 -14.66 -8.22 7.83
CA ALA A 76 -13.59 -8.65 8.74
C ALA A 76 -12.83 -9.91 8.26
N PRO A 77 -13.50 -10.99 7.79
CA PRO A 77 -12.79 -12.17 7.27
C PRO A 77 -11.94 -11.89 6.02
N VAL A 78 -12.35 -10.92 5.21
CA VAL A 78 -11.64 -10.49 3.99
C VAL A 78 -10.42 -9.66 4.36
N LEU A 79 -10.60 -8.70 5.28
CA LEU A 79 -9.53 -7.83 5.78
C LEU A 79 -8.44 -8.68 6.46
N ALA A 80 -8.81 -9.64 7.30
CA ALA A 80 -7.88 -10.52 7.99
C ALA A 80 -7.10 -11.47 7.05
N ARG A 81 -7.64 -11.77 5.86
CA ARG A 81 -7.00 -12.69 4.90
C ARG A 81 -6.11 -11.97 3.89
N ALA A 82 -6.41 -10.71 3.58
CA ALA A 82 -5.64 -9.93 2.64
C ALA A 82 -4.20 -9.70 3.15
N GLN A 83 -3.26 -9.46 2.23
CA GLN A 83 -1.88 -9.14 2.63
C GLN A 83 -1.78 -7.75 3.24
N VAL A 84 -2.66 -6.85 2.81
CA VAL A 84 -2.80 -5.50 3.35
C VAL A 84 -4.28 -5.15 3.34
N SER A 85 -4.76 -4.58 4.43
CA SER A 85 -6.17 -4.24 4.63
C SER A 85 -6.33 -2.79 5.10
N ILE A 86 -7.33 -2.09 4.56
CA ILE A 86 -7.74 -0.76 5.03
C ILE A 86 -9.21 -0.78 5.43
N ALA A 87 -9.47 -0.45 6.69
CA ALA A 87 -10.81 -0.15 7.17
C ALA A 87 -11.16 1.31 6.86
N ILE A 88 -12.33 1.55 6.29
CA ILE A 88 -12.80 2.90 5.96
C ILE A 88 -13.64 3.49 7.11
N GLY A 89 -13.19 4.59 7.72
CA GLY A 89 -13.98 5.46 8.60
C GLY A 89 -14.40 4.84 9.94
N SER A 90 -15.51 5.35 10.49
CA SER A 90 -16.17 4.90 11.73
C SER A 90 -16.81 3.51 11.62
N GLY A 91 -16.14 2.57 10.95
CA GLY A 91 -16.47 1.15 11.04
C GLY A 91 -16.44 0.68 12.50
N ALA A 92 -17.04 -0.46 12.79
CA ALA A 92 -17.07 -0.98 14.15
C ALA A 92 -15.65 -1.03 14.75
N PRO A 93 -15.48 -0.71 16.06
CA PRO A 93 -14.17 -0.75 16.72
C PRO A 93 -13.43 -2.08 16.50
N LEU A 94 -14.18 -3.18 16.41
CA LEU A 94 -13.65 -4.51 16.15
C LEU A 94 -12.98 -4.64 14.77
N ALA A 95 -13.48 -3.94 13.76
CA ALA A 95 -12.90 -3.96 12.43
C ALA A 95 -11.66 -3.07 12.30
N GLN A 96 -11.62 -1.97 13.04
CA GLN A 96 -10.43 -1.12 13.14
C GLN A 96 -9.26 -1.88 13.80
N ALA A 97 -9.55 -2.73 14.79
CA ALA A 97 -8.54 -3.54 15.46
C ALA A 97 -7.92 -4.64 14.57
N GLY A 98 -8.65 -5.08 13.54
CA GLY A 98 -8.21 -6.15 12.64
C GLY A 98 -7.59 -5.69 11.32
N ALA A 99 -7.54 -4.38 11.04
CA ALA A 99 -7.02 -3.83 9.79
C ALA A 99 -5.59 -3.28 9.93
N ASP A 100 -4.79 -3.37 8.87
CA ASP A 100 -3.40 -2.85 8.86
C ASP A 100 -3.36 -1.31 8.88
N ALA A 101 -4.40 -0.67 8.36
CA ALA A 101 -4.58 0.77 8.42
C ALA A 101 -6.06 1.15 8.51
N VAL A 102 -6.32 2.32 9.11
CA VAL A 102 -7.66 2.89 9.25
C VAL A 102 -7.68 4.24 8.56
N LEU A 103 -8.61 4.43 7.63
CA LEU A 103 -8.85 5.71 6.99
C LEU A 103 -9.73 6.57 7.91
N THR A 104 -9.10 7.41 8.74
CA THR A 104 -9.79 8.25 9.74
C THR A 104 -10.44 9.49 9.12
N HIS A 105 -9.75 10.12 8.16
CA HIS A 105 -10.17 11.32 7.44
C HIS A 105 -9.71 11.25 5.96
N GLY A 106 -10.18 12.15 5.09
CA GLY A 106 -9.58 12.32 3.75
C GLY A 106 -10.30 11.68 2.56
N GLY A 107 -11.39 10.96 2.79
CA GLY A 107 -12.18 10.34 1.72
C GLY A 107 -11.42 9.24 0.97
N VAL A 108 -12.14 8.44 0.17
CA VAL A 108 -11.60 7.18 -0.38
C VAL A 108 -10.44 7.40 -1.36
N ALA A 109 -10.26 8.61 -1.89
CA ALA A 109 -9.14 8.94 -2.78
C ALA A 109 -7.76 8.79 -2.12
N GLU A 110 -7.66 8.96 -0.80
CA GLU A 110 -6.38 8.84 -0.08
C GLU A 110 -5.78 7.44 -0.12
N ILE A 111 -6.59 6.41 -0.39
CA ILE A 111 -6.14 5.03 -0.56
C ILE A 111 -5.10 4.94 -1.69
N ALA A 112 -5.34 5.61 -2.83
CA ALA A 112 -4.39 5.64 -3.93
C ALA A 112 -3.10 6.40 -3.55
N THR A 113 -3.22 7.48 -2.79
CA THR A 113 -2.06 8.25 -2.28
C THR A 113 -1.21 7.39 -1.35
N ALA A 114 -1.83 6.68 -0.41
CA ALA A 114 -1.14 5.77 0.50
C ALA A 114 -0.36 4.69 -0.26
N LEU A 115 -0.98 4.10 -1.29
CA LEU A 115 -0.32 3.11 -2.15
C LEU A 115 0.87 3.71 -2.92
N ALA A 116 0.69 4.91 -3.50
CA ALA A 116 1.75 5.60 -4.24
C ALA A 116 2.95 5.96 -3.33
N VAL A 117 2.67 6.46 -2.12
CA VAL A 117 3.69 6.76 -1.11
C VAL A 117 4.39 5.49 -0.67
N SER A 118 3.67 4.41 -0.37
CA SER A 118 4.25 3.11 0.00
C SER A 118 5.24 2.60 -1.06
N ARG A 119 4.85 2.61 -2.35
CA ARG A 119 5.75 2.20 -3.45
C ARG A 119 7.01 3.07 -3.52
N ARG A 120 6.86 4.38 -3.32
CA ARG A 120 7.99 5.32 -3.32
C ARG A 120 8.93 5.07 -2.13
N THR A 121 8.39 4.83 -0.94
CA THR A 121 9.16 4.50 0.27
C THR A 121 9.90 3.18 0.10
N ARG A 122 9.26 2.13 -0.45
CA ARG A 122 9.95 0.85 -0.75
C ARG A 122 11.11 1.03 -1.71
N ARG A 123 10.96 1.87 -2.73
CA ARG A 123 12.08 2.19 -3.65
C ARG A 123 13.24 2.87 -2.92
N GLY A 124 12.95 3.85 -2.06
CA GLY A 124 13.97 4.50 -1.23
C GLY A 124 14.69 3.53 -0.28
N GLY A 125 13.94 2.66 0.39
CA GLY A 125 14.51 1.63 1.27
C GLY A 125 15.44 0.67 0.53
N ARG A 126 15.05 0.22 -0.68
CA ARG A 126 15.91 -0.63 -1.53
C ARG A 126 17.20 0.08 -1.96
N GLN A 127 17.13 1.38 -2.26
CA GLN A 127 18.31 2.17 -2.58
C GLN A 127 19.25 2.28 -1.37
N ASN A 128 18.71 2.57 -0.18
CA ASN A 128 19.51 2.66 1.04
C ASN A 128 20.18 1.33 1.39
N LEU A 129 19.47 0.21 1.26
CA LEU A 129 20.05 -1.13 1.42
C LEU A 129 21.13 -1.41 0.37
N GLY A 130 20.92 -0.99 -0.87
CA GLY A 130 21.93 -1.09 -1.94
C GLY A 130 23.21 -0.32 -1.60
N TRP A 131 23.08 0.90 -1.09
CA TRP A 131 24.24 1.70 -0.63
C TRP A 131 24.96 1.08 0.57
N ALA A 132 24.21 0.59 1.56
CA ALA A 132 24.79 -0.09 2.72
C ALA A 132 25.55 -1.35 2.30
N PHE A 133 24.98 -2.14 1.39
CA PHE A 133 25.64 -3.33 0.85
C PHE A 133 26.90 -2.97 0.07
N PHE A 134 26.83 -1.99 -0.84
CA PHE A 134 27.98 -1.52 -1.62
C PHE A 134 29.12 -1.06 -0.72
N TYR A 135 28.79 -0.25 0.30
CA TYR A 135 29.77 0.21 1.29
C TYR A 135 30.46 -0.97 1.98
N ASN A 136 29.72 -1.96 2.47
CA ASN A 136 30.30 -3.13 3.14
C ASN A 136 31.16 -3.98 2.20
N VAL A 137 30.72 -4.19 0.96
CA VAL A 137 31.48 -4.95 -0.05
C VAL A 137 32.82 -4.29 -0.38
N VAL A 138 32.90 -2.96 -0.34
CA VAL A 138 34.14 -2.21 -0.59
C VAL A 138 35.00 -2.11 0.67
N ALA A 139 34.39 -1.75 1.80
CA ALA A 139 35.11 -1.46 3.04
C ALA A 139 35.73 -2.72 3.69
N ILE A 140 35.06 -3.87 3.66
CA ILE A 140 35.55 -5.09 4.30
C ILE A 140 36.84 -5.61 3.64
N PRO A 141 36.94 -5.78 2.30
CA PRO A 141 38.18 -6.17 1.65
C PRO A 141 39.30 -5.16 1.84
N LEU A 142 39.00 -3.85 1.74
CA LEU A 142 39.99 -2.79 1.96
C LEU A 142 40.55 -2.81 3.39
N ALA A 143 39.70 -3.03 4.40
CA ALA A 143 40.12 -3.22 5.78
C ALA A 143 40.95 -4.50 5.96
N ALA A 144 40.56 -5.60 5.30
CA ALA A 144 41.31 -6.87 5.33
C ALA A 144 42.71 -6.74 4.69
N THR A 145 42.87 -5.88 3.68
CA THR A 145 44.19 -5.55 3.08
C THR A 145 45.02 -4.57 3.91
N GLY A 146 44.52 -4.08 5.05
CA GLY A 146 45.24 -3.15 5.94
C GLY A 146 45.31 -1.70 5.46
N LEU A 147 44.67 -1.37 4.33
CA LEU A 147 44.69 -0.03 3.71
C LEU A 147 43.70 0.95 4.33
N VAL A 148 42.73 0.48 5.13
CA VAL A 148 41.69 1.32 5.76
C VAL A 148 41.64 1.05 7.26
N THR A 149 41.89 2.10 8.05
CA THR A 149 41.90 2.07 9.52
C THR A 149 40.49 2.32 10.07
N ALA A 150 40.19 1.78 11.26
CA ALA A 150 38.85 1.76 11.87
C ALA A 150 38.14 3.14 11.97
N TRP A 151 38.91 4.22 12.10
CA TRP A 151 38.35 5.58 12.17
C TRP A 151 37.81 6.10 10.82
N MET A 152 38.39 5.68 9.68
CA MET A 152 37.87 6.01 8.34
C MET A 152 36.53 5.32 8.06
N ALA A 153 36.36 4.09 8.55
CA ALA A 153 35.10 3.37 8.47
C ALA A 153 34.00 4.08 9.28
N GLY A 154 34.33 4.60 10.48
CA GLY A 154 33.39 5.39 11.30
C GLY A 154 32.90 6.67 10.63
N ILE A 155 33.78 7.38 9.91
CA ILE A 155 33.42 8.57 9.13
C ILE A 155 32.49 8.19 7.95
N GLY A 156 32.83 7.12 7.23
CA GLY A 156 31.99 6.61 6.13
C GLY A 156 30.59 6.19 6.59
N MET A 157 30.48 5.58 7.77
CA MET A 157 29.20 5.19 8.36
C MET A 157 28.36 6.41 8.77
N SER A 158 29.00 7.45 9.29
CA SER A 158 28.34 8.73 9.63
C SER A 158 27.86 9.47 8.39
N LEU A 159 28.68 9.50 7.33
CA LEU A 159 28.32 10.12 6.05
C LEU A 159 27.19 9.36 5.33
N SER A 160 27.18 8.02 5.44
CA SER A 160 26.12 7.17 4.93
C SER A 160 24.78 7.43 5.63
N SER A 161 24.78 7.57 6.96
CA SER A 161 23.58 7.98 7.71
C SER A 161 23.06 9.34 7.27
N LEU A 162 23.95 10.33 7.05
CA LEU A 162 23.55 11.65 6.56
C LEU A 162 22.95 11.58 5.14
N LEU A 163 23.52 10.75 4.25
CA LEU A 163 22.97 10.52 2.91
C LEU A 163 21.62 9.81 2.94
N VAL A 164 21.45 8.83 3.81
CA VAL A 164 20.19 8.11 4.03
C VAL A 164 19.12 9.06 4.55
N VAL A 165 19.45 9.90 5.54
CA VAL A 165 18.54 10.92 6.07
C VAL A 165 18.20 11.96 5.01
N ALA A 166 19.18 12.46 4.26
CA ALA A 166 18.95 13.41 3.17
C ALA A 166 18.06 12.82 2.06
N ASN A 167 18.28 11.55 1.70
CA ASN A 167 17.46 10.83 0.72
C ASN A 167 16.02 10.63 1.23
N ALA A 168 15.84 10.22 2.48
CA ALA A 168 14.53 10.13 3.13
C ALA A 168 13.82 11.50 3.16
N TRP A 169 14.54 12.58 3.45
CA TRP A 169 14.01 13.95 3.44
C TRP A 169 13.56 14.41 2.05
N ARG A 170 14.30 14.05 0.99
CA ARG A 170 13.91 14.31 -0.40
C ARG A 170 12.60 13.61 -0.75
N LEU A 171 12.41 12.36 -0.30
CA LEU A 171 11.18 11.60 -0.54
C LEU A 171 9.97 12.19 0.19
N LEU A 172 10.16 12.69 1.43
CA LEU A 172 9.13 13.42 2.18
C LEU A 172 8.71 14.72 1.48
N ARG A 173 9.67 15.50 0.95
CA ARG A 173 9.35 16.75 0.23
C ARG A 173 8.61 16.51 -1.09
N ALA A 174 8.92 15.43 -1.79
CA ALA A 174 8.22 15.05 -3.02
C ALA A 174 6.78 14.53 -2.79
N GLY A 175 6.39 14.31 -1.53
CA GLY A 175 5.07 13.81 -1.12
C GLY A 175 4.05 14.89 -0.76
N LYS A 176 4.42 16.18 -0.70
CA LYS A 176 3.43 17.25 -0.44
C LYS A 176 2.44 17.33 -1.62
N PRO A 177 1.14 17.05 -1.41
CA PRO A 177 0.13 17.32 -2.43
C PRO A 177 0.14 18.84 -2.69
N ARG A 178 0.15 19.26 -3.96
CA ARG A 178 -0.17 20.65 -4.30
C ARG A 178 -1.64 20.83 -3.94
N HIS A 179 -1.89 21.46 -2.80
CA HIS A 179 -3.20 22.03 -2.51
C HIS A 179 -3.43 23.12 -3.55
N LYS A 180 -4.13 22.79 -4.65
CA LYS A 180 -4.74 23.81 -5.50
C LYS A 180 -6.01 24.21 -4.76
N GLY A 181 -5.97 25.37 -4.11
CA GLY A 181 -7.19 26.04 -3.69
C GLY A 181 -7.96 26.50 -4.92
N VAL A 182 -9.25 26.15 -4.95
CA VAL A 182 -10.33 26.88 -5.62
C VAL A 182 -11.52 26.76 -4.67
#